data_AF-A0AAW1SDT2-F1
#
_entry.id   AF-A0AAW1SDT2-F1
#
_cell.length_a   1.000
_cell.length_b   1.000
_cell.length_c   1.000
_cell.angle_alpha   90.00
_cell.angle_beta   90.00
_cell.angle_gamma   90.00
#
_symmetry.space_group_name_H-M   'P 1'
#
loop_
_entity.id
_entity.type
_entity.pdbx_description
1 polymer ?
#
loop_
_entity_poly.entity_id
_entity_poly.type
_entity_poly.pdbx_seq_one_letter_code
_entity_poly.pdbx_strand_id
1 'polypeptide(L)'
;MASAAESPSCPSWKMPGYTGYVRGLGETFSQTPVYAQLVAAHPAPPHFLHVRGAAAPVPTPARDPCNHPERCRPGAAHPTLWPSLQQRGKQDSAKPPVSQLTLGDGRVHAFQTSYAAEFAPPFASGACLRSPLRNQGLAEATTDLRAVYRSAFQRTGEKRLDEMLGHMKERIGGKIGNQNNNAFKLRKLFAMYDTQKTGLISVEAFRVMTESFGMQLDDDLLLALFSRYDPEASGTVRYHTVMKALLDSDSYAQYAAGLHSA
;
A
#
# COMPACT_ATOMS: atom_id res chain seq x y z
N MET A 1 -15.48 -3.01 -10.39
CA MET A 1 -16.13 -1.74 -10.81
C MET A 1 -16.02 -1.62 -12.32
N ALA A 2 -16.96 -2.25 -13.05
CA ALA A 2 -17.12 -2.03 -14.47
C ALA A 2 -17.86 -0.70 -14.64
N SER A 3 -17.11 0.37 -14.92
CA SER A 3 -17.70 1.61 -15.44
C SER A 3 -18.51 1.23 -16.67
N ALA A 4 -19.75 1.71 -16.76
CA ALA A 4 -20.70 1.45 -17.83
C ALA A 4 -19.98 1.34 -19.17
N ALA A 5 -19.91 0.13 -19.73
CA ALA A 5 -19.37 -0.07 -21.05
C ALA A 5 -20.32 0.62 -22.01
N GLU A 6 -19.96 1.84 -22.44
CA GLU A 6 -20.61 2.48 -23.57
C GLU A 6 -20.71 1.45 -24.70
N SER A 7 -21.84 1.44 -25.39
CA SER A 7 -22.06 0.49 -26.47
C SER A 7 -20.90 0.55 -27.47
N PRO A 8 -20.46 -0.59 -28.04
CA PRO A 8 -19.35 -0.61 -28.99
C PRO A 8 -19.63 0.22 -30.26
N SER A 9 -20.89 0.65 -30.46
CA SER A 9 -21.37 1.48 -31.55
C SER A 9 -21.58 2.96 -31.17
N CYS A 10 -21.12 3.41 -29.99
CA CYS A 10 -21.30 4.79 -29.56
C CYS A 10 -20.64 5.77 -30.55
N PRO A 11 -21.32 6.87 -30.96
CA PRO A 11 -20.76 7.86 -31.89
C PRO A 11 -19.52 8.63 -31.36
N SER A 12 -19.26 8.52 -30.06
CA SER A 12 -18.07 9.07 -29.39
C SER A 12 -16.78 8.43 -29.94
N TRP A 13 -16.81 7.13 -30.23
CA TRP A 13 -15.66 6.38 -30.72
C TRP A 13 -15.33 6.71 -32.17
N LYS A 14 -14.03 6.83 -32.45
CA LYS A 14 -13.49 7.09 -33.78
C LYS A 14 -12.86 5.84 -34.36
N MET A 15 -13.00 5.69 -35.68
CA MET A 15 -12.42 4.58 -36.43
C MET A 15 -10.89 4.56 -36.33
N PRO A 16 -10.26 3.37 -36.42
CA PRO A 16 -8.83 3.29 -36.70
C PRO A 16 -8.49 4.06 -37.99
N GLY A 17 -7.39 4.82 -37.99
CA GLY A 17 -7.01 5.68 -39.12
C GLY A 17 -7.74 7.04 -39.18
N TYR A 18 -8.53 7.37 -38.16
CA TYR A 18 -9.09 8.72 -38.01
C TYR A 18 -7.96 9.77 -37.94
N THR A 19 -7.99 10.74 -38.85
CA THR A 19 -6.97 11.79 -38.97
C THR A 19 -7.26 13.01 -38.11
N GLY A 20 -8.47 13.10 -37.54
CA GLY A 20 -8.84 14.18 -36.63
C GLY A 20 -8.20 14.03 -35.25
N TYR A 21 -8.15 15.14 -34.52
CA TYR A 21 -7.59 15.17 -33.18
C TYR A 21 -8.49 14.42 -32.17
N VAL A 22 -7.86 13.64 -31.29
CA VAL A 22 -8.50 13.02 -30.13
C VAL A 22 -7.78 13.48 -28.87
N ARG A 23 -8.55 14.03 -27.92
CA ARG A 23 -8.01 14.55 -26.66
C ARG A 23 -7.41 13.41 -25.82
N GLY A 24 -6.18 13.58 -25.35
CA GLY A 24 -5.53 12.64 -24.42
C GLY A 24 -4.89 11.41 -25.09
N LEU A 25 -4.95 11.31 -26.42
CA LEU A 25 -4.40 10.15 -27.15
C LEU A 25 -2.86 10.15 -27.14
N GLY A 26 -2.22 11.33 -27.07
CA GLY A 26 -0.76 11.46 -27.05
C GLY A 26 -0.11 10.93 -25.77
N GLU A 27 -0.89 10.73 -24.71
CA GLU A 27 -0.46 10.21 -23.42
C GLU A 27 -0.78 8.73 -23.21
N THR A 28 -1.29 8.06 -24.24
CA THR A 28 -1.56 6.61 -24.26
C THR A 28 -0.46 5.86 -25.01
N PHE A 29 -0.13 4.64 -24.59
CA PHE A 29 0.89 3.80 -25.23
C PHE A 29 0.52 2.31 -25.17
N SER A 30 1.15 1.51 -26.04
CA SER A 30 1.03 0.03 -26.09
C SER A 30 -0.41 -0.51 -26.11
N GLN A 31 -1.33 0.19 -26.76
CA GLN A 31 -2.76 -0.14 -26.82
C GLN A 31 -3.28 0.02 -28.25
N THR A 32 -4.36 -0.69 -28.58
CA THR A 32 -5.04 -0.53 -29.88
C THR A 32 -5.71 0.85 -29.96
N PRO A 33 -5.87 1.45 -31.15
CA PRO A 33 -6.42 2.81 -31.28
C PRO A 33 -7.79 3.02 -30.62
N VAL A 34 -8.65 2.00 -30.65
CA VAL A 34 -9.98 2.06 -30.00
C VAL A 34 -9.86 1.95 -28.48
N TYR A 35 -8.99 1.07 -27.98
CA TYR A 35 -8.77 0.95 -26.53
C TYR A 35 -8.05 2.17 -25.94
N ALA A 36 -7.13 2.77 -26.69
CA ALA A 36 -6.48 4.03 -26.32
C ALA A 36 -7.49 5.18 -26.18
N GLN A 37 -8.48 5.25 -27.07
CA GLN A 37 -9.60 6.19 -26.91
C GLN A 37 -10.40 5.89 -25.63
N LEU A 38 -10.66 4.61 -25.33
CA LEU A 38 -11.35 4.21 -24.10
C LEU A 38 -10.58 4.67 -22.86
N VAL A 39 -9.26 4.45 -22.82
CA VAL A 39 -8.42 4.89 -21.71
C VAL A 39 -8.37 6.42 -21.60
N ALA A 40 -8.41 7.14 -22.72
CA ALA A 40 -8.46 8.59 -22.70
C ALA A 40 -9.79 9.15 -22.14
N ALA A 41 -10.91 8.49 -22.44
CA ALA A 41 -12.23 8.84 -21.93
C ALA A 41 -12.45 8.41 -20.48
N HIS A 42 -12.03 7.19 -20.14
CA HIS A 42 -12.20 6.56 -18.84
C HIS A 42 -10.86 6.03 -18.32
N PRO A 43 -9.98 6.92 -17.83
CA PRO A 43 -8.67 6.51 -17.37
C PRO A 43 -8.76 5.73 -16.06
N ALA A 44 -8.13 4.56 -16.04
CA ALA A 44 -7.99 3.76 -14.83
C ALA A 44 -7.15 4.50 -13.77
N PRO A 45 -7.33 4.23 -12.46
CA PRO A 45 -6.60 4.90 -11.38
C PRO A 45 -5.06 5.00 -11.55
N PRO A 46 -4.34 3.96 -12.03
CA PRO A 46 -2.90 4.06 -12.24
C PRO A 46 -2.48 4.91 -13.45
N HIS A 47 -3.40 5.23 -14.36
CA HIS A 47 -3.06 5.92 -15.59
C HIS A 47 -2.76 7.41 -15.35
N PHE A 48 -1.80 7.98 -16.10
CA PHE A 48 -1.43 9.40 -15.97
C PHE A 48 -2.63 10.35 -16.16
N LEU A 49 -3.51 10.06 -17.11
CA LEU A 49 -4.71 10.88 -17.36
C LEU A 49 -5.67 10.92 -16.17
N HIS A 50 -5.71 9.86 -15.34
CA HIS A 50 -6.48 9.84 -14.10
C HIS A 50 -5.86 10.79 -13.08
N VAL A 51 -4.54 10.74 -12.90
CA VAL A 51 -3.80 11.65 -12.00
C VAL A 51 -3.98 13.11 -12.43
N ARG A 52 -3.98 13.38 -13.73
CA ARG A 52 -4.17 14.73 -14.28
C ARG A 52 -5.57 15.30 -14.01
N GLY A 53 -6.61 14.46 -14.05
CA GLY A 53 -8.01 14.90 -14.01
C GLY A 53 -8.72 14.73 -12.66
N ALA A 54 -8.43 13.63 -11.95
CA ALA A 54 -9.20 13.21 -10.78
C ALA A 54 -8.40 13.23 -9.46
N ALA A 55 -7.05 13.27 -9.50
CA ALA A 55 -6.25 13.29 -8.28
C ALA A 55 -6.20 14.68 -7.63
N ALA A 56 -6.40 14.71 -6.31
CA ALA A 56 -6.28 15.94 -5.52
C ALA A 56 -4.83 16.46 -5.52
N PRO A 57 -4.62 17.78 -5.61
CA PRO A 57 -3.29 18.38 -5.55
C PRO A 57 -2.64 18.14 -4.19
N VAL A 58 -1.34 17.81 -4.20
CA VAL A 58 -0.54 17.64 -2.98
C VAL A 58 0.02 19.01 -2.57
N PRO A 59 -0.34 19.55 -1.39
CA PRO A 59 0.11 20.87 -0.97
C PRO A 59 1.60 20.88 -0.63
N THR A 60 2.29 21.96 -0.97
CA THR A 60 3.71 22.19 -0.65
C THR A 60 3.87 23.50 0.13
N PRO A 61 3.44 23.54 1.40
CA PRO A 61 3.28 24.80 2.15
C PRO A 61 4.59 25.57 2.35
N ALA A 62 5.73 24.87 2.48
CA ALA A 62 7.03 25.49 2.66
C ALA A 62 7.47 26.34 1.45
N ARG A 63 6.92 26.08 0.27
CA ARG A 63 7.24 26.80 -0.97
C ARG A 63 6.25 27.92 -1.25
N ASP A 64 5.06 27.86 -0.67
CA ASP A 64 3.99 28.78 -0.99
C ASP A 64 4.36 30.21 -0.54
N PRO A 65 4.55 31.16 -1.48
CA PRO A 65 4.89 32.53 -1.13
C PRO A 65 3.78 33.23 -0.33
N CYS A 66 2.54 32.73 -0.37
CA CYS A 66 1.42 33.27 0.39
C CYS A 66 1.56 32.99 1.90
N ASN A 67 2.34 31.99 2.30
CA ASN A 67 2.63 31.70 3.70
C ASN A 67 3.67 32.66 4.32
N HIS A 68 4.22 33.57 3.51
CA HIS A 68 5.24 34.54 3.89
C HIS A 68 4.63 35.95 4.01
N PRO A 69 4.09 36.34 5.19
CA PRO A 69 3.39 37.62 5.38
C PRO A 69 4.28 38.83 5.09
N GLU A 70 5.60 38.70 5.22
CA GLU A 70 6.59 39.70 4.86
C GLU A 70 6.56 40.11 3.38
N ARG A 71 5.98 39.28 2.50
CA ARG A 71 5.82 39.59 1.07
C ARG A 71 4.56 40.39 0.77
N CYS A 72 3.57 40.34 1.66
CA CYS A 72 2.26 40.98 1.46
C CYS A 72 2.27 42.48 1.81
N ARG A 73 3.24 42.94 2.62
CA ARG A 73 3.39 44.35 2.99
C ARG A 73 4.73 44.87 2.47
N PRO A 74 4.79 46.11 1.95
CA PRO A 74 6.07 46.78 1.73
C PRO A 74 6.87 46.75 3.03
N GLY A 75 8.17 46.42 2.94
CA GLY A 75 9.02 46.25 4.11
C GLY A 75 8.92 47.44 5.06
N ALA A 76 8.67 47.19 6.35
CA ALA A 76 8.72 48.22 7.37
C ALA A 76 10.10 48.90 7.35
N ALA A 77 10.16 50.20 7.61
CA ALA A 77 11.42 50.92 7.73
C ALA A 77 12.35 50.17 8.69
N HIS A 78 13.59 49.90 8.25
CA HIS A 78 14.54 49.16 9.06
C HIS A 78 14.73 49.85 10.42
N PRO A 79 14.82 49.09 11.52
CA PRO A 79 15.13 49.67 12.82
C PRO A 79 16.48 50.39 12.78
N THR A 80 16.59 51.39 13.63
CA THR A 80 17.74 52.27 13.79
C THR A 80 19.07 51.49 13.87
N LEU A 81 19.99 51.75 12.95
CA LEU A 81 21.31 51.08 12.90
C LEU A 81 22.40 51.78 13.74
N TRP A 82 22.08 52.91 14.38
CA TRP A 82 23.03 53.68 15.20
C TRP A 82 23.44 52.90 16.46
N PRO A 83 24.75 52.63 16.68
CA PRO A 83 25.21 51.75 17.78
C PRO A 83 24.78 52.19 19.17
N SER A 84 24.71 53.50 19.42
CA SER A 84 24.31 54.08 20.72
C SER A 84 22.85 53.86 21.07
N LEU A 85 22.00 53.53 20.09
CA LEU A 85 20.56 53.32 20.24
C LEU A 85 20.18 51.83 20.11
N GLN A 86 21.16 50.94 19.99
CA GLN A 86 20.93 49.50 19.87
C GLN A 86 20.73 48.85 21.25
N GLN A 87 19.76 47.95 21.36
CA GLN A 87 19.52 47.18 22.59
C GLN A 87 20.36 45.90 22.69
N ARG A 88 20.89 45.38 21.57
CA ARG A 88 21.65 44.12 21.50
C ARG A 88 22.87 44.29 20.59
N GLY A 89 24.05 43.87 21.08
CA GLY A 89 25.32 43.94 20.35
C GLY A 89 25.58 42.81 19.35
N LYS A 90 24.58 42.02 18.99
CA LYS A 90 24.70 40.89 18.06
C LYS A 90 23.50 40.84 17.11
N GLN A 91 23.77 40.87 15.82
CA GLN A 91 22.79 40.63 14.76
C GLN A 91 22.50 39.13 14.62
N ASP A 92 21.30 38.81 14.13
CA ASP A 92 20.94 37.42 13.88
C ASP A 92 21.71 36.87 12.67
N SER A 93 22.16 35.63 12.78
CA SER A 93 22.86 34.98 11.68
C SER A 93 21.90 34.70 10.53
N ALA A 94 22.29 35.02 9.30
CA ALA A 94 21.55 34.60 8.12
C ALA A 94 21.54 33.07 8.04
N LYS A 95 20.34 32.47 8.11
CA LYS A 95 20.18 31.02 7.91
C LYS A 95 20.40 30.71 6.42
N PRO A 96 21.21 29.70 6.06
CA PRO A 96 21.36 29.33 4.66
C PRO A 96 19.99 28.96 4.07
N PRO A 97 19.62 29.52 2.90
CA PRO A 97 18.34 29.22 2.27
C PRO A 97 18.29 27.74 1.85
N VAL A 98 17.15 27.10 2.05
CA VAL A 98 16.94 25.72 1.61
C VAL A 98 16.72 25.71 0.09
N SER A 99 17.46 24.87 -0.64
CA SER A 99 17.27 24.67 -2.07
C SER A 99 16.00 23.85 -2.34
N GLN A 100 14.91 24.52 -2.69
CA GLN A 100 13.60 23.89 -2.97
C GLN A 100 13.19 24.09 -4.44
N LEU A 101 13.89 23.40 -5.36
CA LEU A 101 13.60 23.42 -6.79
C LEU A 101 12.51 22.39 -7.12
N THR A 102 11.42 22.82 -7.77
CA THR A 102 10.35 21.90 -8.19
C THR A 102 10.55 21.44 -9.62
N LEU A 103 10.69 20.13 -9.78
CA LEU A 103 10.87 19.49 -11.08
C LEU A 103 9.57 18.88 -11.65
N GLY A 104 8.53 18.76 -10.83
CA GLY A 104 7.26 18.16 -11.23
C GLY A 104 6.18 18.34 -10.19
N ASP A 105 4.98 17.84 -10.51
CA ASP A 105 3.84 17.80 -9.60
C ASP A 105 3.96 16.58 -8.67
N GLY A 106 3.76 16.78 -7.37
CA GLY A 106 3.80 15.72 -6.36
C GLY A 106 2.68 14.69 -6.48
N ARG A 107 1.67 14.93 -7.34
CA ARG A 107 0.60 13.97 -7.64
C ARG A 107 1.07 12.75 -8.43
N VAL A 108 2.16 12.87 -9.20
CA VAL A 108 2.59 11.80 -10.11
C VAL A 108 3.32 10.72 -9.32
N HIS A 109 2.67 9.57 -9.15
CA HIS A 109 3.27 8.42 -8.49
C HIS A 109 4.04 7.54 -9.49
N ALA A 110 5.37 7.58 -9.43
CA ALA A 110 6.24 6.88 -10.39
C ALA A 110 6.43 5.37 -10.11
N PHE A 111 6.00 4.86 -8.95
CA PHE A 111 6.23 3.45 -8.58
C PHE A 111 5.17 2.50 -9.15
N GLN A 112 5.06 2.47 -10.47
CA GLN A 112 4.32 1.44 -11.19
C GLN A 112 5.23 0.81 -12.23
N THR A 113 5.40 -0.52 -12.14
CA THR A 113 6.22 -1.26 -13.11
C THR A 113 5.39 -1.61 -14.34
N SER A 114 6.03 -1.66 -15.51
CA SER A 114 5.39 -2.17 -16.74
C SER A 114 4.81 -3.56 -16.55
N TYR A 115 5.55 -4.43 -15.84
CA TYR A 115 5.10 -5.78 -15.52
C TYR A 115 3.76 -5.79 -14.76
N ALA A 116 3.58 -4.92 -13.77
CA ALA A 116 2.33 -4.86 -13.02
C ALA A 116 1.15 -4.36 -13.86
N ALA A 117 1.40 -3.54 -14.88
CA ALA A 117 0.36 -3.05 -15.80
C ALA A 117 -0.01 -4.12 -16.84
N GLU A 118 0.97 -4.83 -17.40
CA GLU A 118 0.77 -5.80 -18.48
C GLU A 118 0.34 -7.18 -17.99
N PHE A 119 0.86 -7.63 -16.85
CA PHE A 119 0.62 -8.97 -16.28
C PHE A 119 -0.30 -8.93 -15.06
N ALA A 120 -1.22 -7.95 -15.03
CA ALA A 120 -2.31 -7.95 -14.08
C ALA A 120 -3.17 -9.22 -14.28
N PRO A 121 -3.76 -9.78 -13.21
CA PRO A 121 -4.64 -10.94 -13.33
C PRO A 121 -5.78 -10.61 -14.31
N PRO A 122 -5.92 -11.36 -15.42
CA PRO A 122 -6.83 -10.98 -16.51
C PRO A 122 -8.31 -11.11 -16.11
N PHE A 123 -8.59 -11.88 -15.07
CA PHE A 123 -9.93 -12.11 -14.56
C PHE A 123 -10.01 -11.67 -13.09
N ALA A 124 -11.17 -11.13 -12.72
CA ALA A 124 -11.44 -10.71 -11.34
C ALA A 124 -11.29 -11.86 -10.33
N SER A 125 -11.60 -13.10 -10.72
CA SER A 125 -11.42 -14.29 -9.88
C SER A 125 -9.96 -14.66 -9.64
N GLY A 126 -9.06 -14.32 -10.58
CA GLY A 126 -7.63 -14.61 -10.51
C GLY A 126 -6.83 -13.61 -9.66
N ALA A 127 -7.46 -12.55 -9.16
CA ALA A 127 -6.80 -11.56 -8.32
C ALA A 127 -6.42 -12.09 -6.93
N CYS A 128 -7.10 -13.13 -6.46
CA CYS A 128 -6.79 -13.77 -5.18
C CYS A 128 -5.95 -15.03 -5.44
N LEU A 129 -4.66 -14.99 -5.09
CA LEU A 129 -3.82 -16.19 -5.04
C LEU A 129 -4.29 -17.06 -3.89
N ARG A 130 -4.59 -18.34 -4.18
CA ARG A 130 -5.10 -19.29 -3.19
C ARG A 130 -4.16 -20.49 -3.08
N SER A 131 -4.05 -21.03 -1.86
CA SER A 131 -3.23 -22.22 -1.60
C SER A 131 -3.87 -23.47 -2.23
N PRO A 132 -3.07 -24.40 -2.79
CA PRO A 132 -3.58 -25.71 -3.21
C PRO A 132 -4.09 -26.55 -2.04
N LEU A 133 -3.61 -26.30 -0.81
CA LEU A 133 -3.99 -27.00 0.42
C LEU A 133 -5.17 -26.33 1.14
N ARG A 134 -5.99 -25.55 0.43
CA ARG A 134 -7.15 -24.87 1.04
C ARG A 134 -8.29 -25.85 1.30
N ASN A 135 -9.00 -25.62 2.40
CA ASN A 135 -10.30 -26.23 2.65
C ASN A 135 -11.43 -25.37 2.07
N GLN A 136 -12.05 -25.86 1.01
CA GLN A 136 -13.19 -25.17 0.38
C GLN A 136 -14.37 -25.00 1.36
N GLY A 137 -14.60 -25.99 2.22
CA GLY A 137 -15.64 -25.92 3.25
C GLY A 137 -15.47 -24.78 4.25
N LEU A 138 -14.25 -24.32 4.54
CA LEU A 138 -14.02 -23.15 5.41
C LEU A 138 -14.29 -21.83 4.68
N ALA A 139 -14.09 -21.79 3.37
CA ALA A 139 -14.34 -20.60 2.55
C ALA A 139 -15.83 -20.41 2.22
N GLU A 140 -16.58 -21.52 2.13
CA GLU A 140 -17.99 -21.54 1.77
C GLU A 140 -18.93 -21.52 2.98
N ALA A 141 -18.45 -21.93 4.16
CA ALA A 141 -19.31 -22.07 5.32
C ALA A 141 -19.73 -20.73 5.94
N THR A 142 -21.03 -20.44 5.86
CA THR A 142 -21.81 -19.49 6.68
C THR A 142 -22.00 -19.95 8.13
N THR A 143 -21.17 -20.87 8.62
CA THR A 143 -21.29 -21.45 9.97
C THR A 143 -20.62 -20.56 11.01
N ASP A 144 -20.97 -20.80 12.28
CA ASP A 144 -20.39 -20.12 13.45
C ASP A 144 -18.87 -20.38 13.52
N LEU A 145 -18.08 -19.46 12.95
CA LEU A 145 -16.61 -19.51 12.93
C LEU A 145 -16.02 -19.68 14.33
N ARG A 146 -16.69 -19.13 15.35
CA ARG A 146 -16.25 -19.24 16.74
C ARG A 146 -16.30 -20.68 17.23
N ALA A 147 -17.32 -21.45 16.86
CA ALA A 147 -17.41 -22.86 17.17
C ALA A 147 -16.30 -23.66 16.45
N VAL A 148 -16.04 -23.34 15.19
CA VAL A 148 -14.95 -23.96 14.41
C VAL A 148 -13.60 -23.71 15.08
N TYR A 149 -13.29 -22.45 15.41
CA TYR A 149 -12.06 -22.06 16.10
C TYR A 149 -11.91 -22.75 17.45
N ARG A 150 -12.98 -22.79 18.25
CA ARG A 150 -12.98 -23.49 19.54
C ARG A 150 -12.71 -24.98 19.36
N SER A 151 -13.34 -25.62 18.38
CA SER A 151 -13.14 -27.05 18.11
C SER A 151 -11.69 -27.34 17.67
N ALA A 152 -11.11 -26.49 16.82
CA ALA A 152 -9.73 -26.62 16.36
C ALA A 152 -8.73 -26.40 17.51
N PHE A 153 -8.97 -25.41 18.37
CA PHE A 153 -8.15 -25.16 19.56
C PHE A 153 -8.19 -26.33 20.54
N GLN A 154 -9.36 -26.96 20.74
CA GLN A 154 -9.49 -28.15 21.59
C GLN A 154 -8.78 -29.37 21.01
N ARG A 155 -8.82 -29.57 19.68
CA ARG A 155 -8.10 -30.68 19.02
C ARG A 155 -6.59 -30.52 19.05
N THR A 156 -6.08 -29.30 18.88
CA THR A 156 -4.65 -29.00 18.85
C THR A 156 -4.03 -28.95 20.24
N GLY A 157 -4.71 -28.28 21.18
CA GLY A 157 -4.22 -28.02 22.52
C GLY A 157 -3.24 -26.83 22.58
N GLU A 158 -3.21 -26.16 23.74
CA GLU A 158 -2.41 -24.94 23.95
C GLU A 158 -0.90 -25.17 23.78
N LYS A 159 -0.37 -26.25 24.36
CA LYS A 159 1.08 -26.56 24.30
C LYS A 159 1.58 -26.73 22.87
N ARG A 160 0.83 -27.44 22.03
CA ARG A 160 1.19 -27.67 20.62
C ARG A 160 1.13 -26.37 19.81
N LEU A 161 0.17 -25.49 20.13
CA LEU A 161 0.08 -24.17 19.50
C LEU A 161 1.30 -23.30 19.85
N ASP A 162 1.75 -23.32 21.11
CA ASP A 162 2.93 -22.58 21.55
C ASP A 162 4.23 -23.12 20.92
N GLU A 163 4.39 -24.45 20.84
CA GLU A 163 5.53 -25.07 20.14
C GLU A 163 5.57 -24.65 18.67
N MET A 164 4.41 -24.66 18.00
CA MET A 164 4.30 -24.24 16.60
C MET A 164 4.62 -22.74 16.41
N LEU A 165 4.13 -21.86 17.30
CA LEU A 165 4.51 -20.45 17.29
C LEU A 165 6.01 -20.25 17.53
N GLY A 166 6.62 -21.05 18.40
CA GLY A 166 8.07 -21.09 18.61
C GLY A 166 8.82 -21.44 17.33
N HIS A 167 8.41 -22.50 16.64
CA HIS A 167 8.99 -22.89 15.35
C HIS A 167 8.77 -21.83 14.26
N MET A 168 7.60 -21.19 14.20
CA MET A 168 7.35 -20.08 13.27
C MET A 168 8.29 -18.91 13.54
N LYS A 169 8.47 -18.53 14.81
CA LYS A 169 9.40 -17.47 15.23
C LYS A 169 10.83 -17.79 14.82
N GLU A 170 11.29 -19.02 15.05
CA GLU A 170 12.64 -19.46 14.66
C GLU A 170 12.83 -19.43 13.14
N ARG A 171 11.86 -19.95 12.37
CA ARG A 171 11.94 -19.98 10.90
C ARG A 171 11.92 -18.58 10.29
N ILE A 172 11.02 -17.71 10.76
CA ILE A 172 10.92 -16.33 10.25
C ILE A 172 12.16 -15.54 10.68
N GLY A 173 12.60 -15.67 11.93
CA GLY A 173 13.81 -15.03 12.46
C GLY A 173 15.07 -15.44 11.68
N GLY A 174 15.26 -16.74 11.45
CA GLY A 174 16.37 -17.25 10.64
C GLY A 174 16.36 -16.76 9.20
N LYS A 175 15.16 -16.56 8.61
CA LYS A 175 15.04 -15.98 7.26
C LYS A 175 15.29 -14.48 7.24
N ILE A 176 14.90 -13.72 8.26
CA ILE A 176 15.07 -12.26 8.28
C ILE A 176 16.50 -11.86 8.66
N GLY A 177 17.12 -12.56 9.61
CA GLY A 177 18.45 -12.21 10.13
C GLY A 177 19.61 -12.28 9.13
N ASN A 178 19.49 -13.07 8.06
CA ASN A 178 20.58 -13.30 7.12
C ASN A 178 20.66 -12.24 5.99
N GLN A 179 19.57 -11.53 5.69
CA GLN A 179 19.54 -10.50 4.65
C GLN A 179 18.55 -9.37 5.01
N ASN A 180 19.03 -8.14 4.94
CA ASN A 180 18.29 -6.88 5.06
C ASN A 180 17.08 -6.75 4.10
N ASN A 181 17.01 -7.55 3.02
CA ASN A 181 15.89 -7.53 2.06
C ASN A 181 14.70 -8.40 2.46
N ASN A 182 14.85 -9.35 3.38
CA ASN A 182 13.78 -10.31 3.67
C ASN A 182 12.63 -9.69 4.49
N ALA A 183 12.91 -8.68 5.32
CA ALA A 183 11.88 -7.85 5.94
C ALA A 183 11.06 -7.06 4.90
N PHE A 184 11.66 -6.67 3.76
CA PHE A 184 10.92 -6.06 2.64
C PHE A 184 10.03 -7.07 1.93
N LYS A 185 10.50 -8.31 1.72
CA LYS A 185 9.67 -9.38 1.11
C LYS A 185 8.43 -9.68 1.93
N LEU A 186 8.57 -9.78 3.25
CA LEU A 186 7.46 -10.02 4.17
C LEU A 186 6.41 -8.90 4.10
N ARG A 187 6.84 -7.64 4.12
CA ARG A 187 5.94 -6.49 3.96
C ARG A 187 5.24 -6.48 2.60
N LYS A 188 5.98 -6.77 1.53
CA LYS A 188 5.43 -6.82 0.17
C LYS A 188 4.35 -7.89 0.03
N LEU A 189 4.51 -9.04 0.70
CA LEU A 189 3.49 -10.08 0.74
C LEU A 189 2.22 -9.60 1.45
N PHE A 190 2.31 -8.96 2.62
CA PHE A 190 1.13 -8.40 3.28
C PHE A 190 0.44 -7.33 2.45
N ALA A 191 1.21 -6.40 1.87
CA ALA A 191 0.68 -5.35 1.01
C ALA A 191 0.03 -5.89 -0.27
N MET A 192 0.44 -7.07 -0.74
CA MET A 192 -0.17 -7.71 -1.92
C MET A 192 -1.59 -8.21 -1.63
N TYR A 193 -1.83 -8.74 -0.42
CA TYR A 193 -3.16 -9.20 -0.01
C TYR A 193 -4.04 -8.08 0.53
N ASP A 194 -3.44 -7.08 1.18
CA ASP A 194 -4.12 -5.93 1.76
C ASP A 194 -4.06 -4.72 0.81
N THR A 195 -4.76 -4.82 -0.32
CA THR A 195 -4.80 -3.75 -1.34
C THR A 195 -5.40 -2.44 -0.81
N GLN A 196 -6.25 -2.53 0.21
CA GLN A 196 -6.91 -1.39 0.86
C GLN A 196 -6.12 -0.80 2.03
N LYS A 197 -4.93 -1.36 2.36
CA LYS A 197 -4.11 -0.94 3.50
C LYS A 197 -4.88 -0.94 4.84
N THR A 198 -5.79 -1.89 5.03
CA THR A 198 -6.61 -2.04 6.24
C THR A 198 -5.83 -2.55 7.45
N GLY A 199 -4.68 -3.19 7.23
CA GLY A 199 -3.93 -3.86 8.28
C GLY A 199 -4.44 -5.28 8.60
N LEU A 200 -5.42 -5.80 7.85
CA LEU A 200 -6.11 -7.07 8.10
C LEU A 200 -5.74 -8.13 7.06
N ILE A 201 -5.64 -9.39 7.49
CA ILE A 201 -5.42 -10.53 6.61
C ILE A 201 -6.43 -11.66 6.91
N SER A 202 -6.95 -12.29 5.86
CA SER A 202 -7.84 -13.44 5.98
C SER A 202 -7.08 -14.74 6.26
N VAL A 203 -7.78 -15.77 6.73
CA VAL A 203 -7.23 -17.11 6.98
C VAL A 203 -6.53 -17.69 5.74
N GLU A 204 -7.17 -17.60 4.56
CA GLU A 204 -6.60 -18.12 3.30
C GLU A 204 -5.33 -17.37 2.89
N ALA A 205 -5.32 -16.03 3.00
CA ALA A 205 -4.16 -15.22 2.65
C ALA A 205 -2.99 -15.50 3.62
N PHE A 206 -3.29 -15.69 4.90
CA PHE A 206 -2.27 -16.06 5.89
C PHE A 206 -1.64 -17.42 5.59
N ARG A 207 -2.44 -18.42 5.16
CA ARG A 207 -1.94 -19.74 4.72
C ARG A 207 -0.95 -19.62 3.56
N VAL A 208 -1.30 -18.88 2.51
CA VAL A 208 -0.39 -18.71 1.35
C VAL A 208 0.88 -18.00 1.76
N MET A 209 0.78 -17.02 2.67
CA MET A 209 1.94 -16.34 3.22
C MET A 209 2.85 -17.32 3.96
N THR A 210 2.33 -18.13 4.90
CA THR A 210 3.16 -19.09 5.63
C THR A 210 3.83 -20.11 4.72
N GLU A 211 3.12 -20.57 3.69
CA GLU A 211 3.65 -21.48 2.67
C GLU A 211 4.77 -20.84 1.85
N SER A 212 4.66 -19.55 1.51
CA SER A 212 5.73 -18.81 0.81
C SER A 212 7.03 -18.72 1.62
N PHE A 213 6.92 -18.76 2.95
CA PHE A 213 8.07 -18.84 3.86
C PHE A 213 8.52 -20.28 4.13
N GLY A 214 7.91 -21.28 3.50
CA GLY A 214 8.24 -22.69 3.67
C GLY A 214 7.73 -23.29 4.98
N MET A 215 6.68 -22.69 5.56
CA MET A 215 5.98 -23.24 6.73
C MET A 215 4.64 -23.80 6.26
N GLN A 216 4.49 -25.12 6.35
CA GLN A 216 3.24 -25.80 6.07
C GLN A 216 2.48 -25.95 7.39
N LEU A 217 1.29 -25.34 7.46
CA LEU A 217 0.41 -25.42 8.61
C LEU A 217 -0.81 -26.26 8.27
N ASP A 218 -1.14 -27.21 9.14
CA ASP A 218 -2.41 -27.93 9.06
C ASP A 218 -3.58 -26.97 9.32
N ASP A 219 -4.77 -27.29 8.80
CA ASP A 219 -5.95 -26.44 9.02
C ASP A 219 -6.32 -26.27 10.49
N ASP A 220 -6.21 -27.35 11.26
CA ASP A 220 -6.49 -27.31 12.70
C ASP A 220 -5.52 -26.36 13.43
N LEU A 221 -4.24 -26.36 13.06
CA LEU A 221 -3.23 -25.46 13.63
C LEU A 221 -3.46 -24.01 13.20
N LEU A 222 -3.81 -23.79 11.94
CA LEU A 222 -4.11 -22.47 11.41
C LEU A 222 -5.35 -21.87 12.11
N LEU A 223 -6.42 -22.63 12.24
CA LEU A 223 -7.65 -22.18 12.91
C LEU A 223 -7.43 -21.98 14.42
N ALA A 224 -6.64 -22.84 15.07
CA ALA A 224 -6.27 -22.66 16.46
C ALA A 224 -5.43 -21.38 16.67
N LEU A 225 -4.55 -21.03 15.73
CA LEU A 225 -3.83 -19.75 15.76
C LEU A 225 -4.81 -18.58 15.65
N PHE A 226 -5.75 -18.64 14.71
CA PHE A 226 -6.76 -17.58 14.55
C PHE A 226 -7.64 -17.45 15.80
N SER A 227 -7.96 -18.54 16.50
CA SER A 227 -8.69 -18.48 17.77
C SER A 227 -8.02 -17.62 18.86
N ARG A 228 -6.69 -17.51 18.82
CA ARG A 228 -5.90 -16.71 19.78
C ARG A 228 -5.82 -15.23 19.40
N TYR A 229 -5.79 -14.92 18.11
CA TYR A 229 -5.56 -13.54 17.61
C TYR A 229 -6.83 -12.85 17.08
N ASP A 230 -7.90 -13.59 16.82
CA ASP A 230 -9.23 -13.11 16.38
C ASP A 230 -10.32 -13.62 17.34
N PRO A 231 -10.45 -13.04 18.55
CA PRO A 231 -11.46 -13.45 19.53
C PRO A 231 -12.90 -13.18 19.06
N GLU A 232 -13.08 -12.24 18.14
CA GLU A 232 -14.37 -11.87 17.55
C GLU A 232 -14.81 -12.85 16.45
N ALA A 233 -13.94 -13.79 16.04
CA ALA A 233 -14.19 -14.74 14.96
C ALA A 233 -14.66 -14.05 13.66
N SER A 234 -14.05 -12.90 13.36
CA SER A 234 -14.30 -12.14 12.13
C SER A 234 -13.79 -12.84 10.88
N GLY A 235 -12.88 -13.82 11.03
CA GLY A 235 -12.19 -14.48 9.93
C GLY A 235 -10.99 -13.69 9.40
N THR A 236 -10.66 -12.57 10.05
CA THR A 236 -9.54 -11.69 9.71
C THR A 236 -8.72 -11.34 10.94
N VAL A 237 -7.41 -11.25 10.78
CA VAL A 237 -6.48 -10.91 11.87
C VAL A 237 -5.66 -9.69 11.49
N ARG A 238 -5.34 -8.84 12.46
CA ARG A 238 -4.36 -7.76 12.28
C ARG A 238 -2.96 -8.35 12.19
N TYR A 239 -2.36 -8.30 11.00
CA TYR A 239 -1.04 -8.91 10.79
C TYR A 239 0.06 -8.27 11.66
N HIS A 240 -0.08 -6.98 12.03
CA HIS A 240 0.85 -6.32 12.96
C HIS A 240 0.94 -7.01 14.32
N THR A 241 -0.18 -7.47 14.86
CA THR A 241 -0.24 -8.17 16.14
C THR A 241 0.49 -9.51 16.06
N VAL A 242 0.27 -10.25 14.97
CA VAL A 242 0.91 -11.53 14.72
C VAL A 242 2.42 -11.35 14.49
N MET A 243 2.82 -10.37 13.67
CA MET A 243 4.23 -10.09 13.40
C MET A 243 4.98 -9.65 14.66
N LYS A 244 4.34 -8.90 15.57
CA LYS A 244 4.95 -8.52 16.85
C LYS A 244 5.23 -9.73 17.74
N ALA A 245 4.41 -10.77 17.65
CA ALA A 245 4.63 -12.02 18.40
C ALA A 245 5.70 -12.91 17.73
N LEU A 246 5.76 -12.92 16.40
CA LEU A 246 6.67 -13.78 15.63
C LEU A 246 8.07 -13.20 15.42
N LEU A 247 8.21 -11.86 15.43
CA LEU A 247 9.50 -11.18 15.24
C LEU A 247 10.12 -10.80 16.58
N ASP A 248 11.45 -10.76 16.61
CA ASP A 248 12.18 -10.17 17.73
C ASP A 248 12.08 -8.64 17.72
N SER A 249 12.38 -7.97 18.84
CA SER A 249 12.20 -6.51 18.99
C SER A 249 12.87 -5.72 17.88
N ASP A 250 14.12 -6.08 17.54
CA ASP A 250 14.94 -5.35 16.58
C ASP A 250 14.47 -5.61 15.14
N SER A 251 14.08 -6.84 14.86
CA SER A 251 13.51 -7.24 13.56
C SER A 251 12.14 -6.59 13.32
N TYR A 252 11.33 -6.46 14.37
CA TYR A 252 10.05 -5.76 14.32
C TYR A 252 10.25 -4.26 14.10
N ALA A 253 11.26 -3.64 14.73
CA ALA A 253 11.57 -2.23 14.50
C ALA A 253 11.94 -1.96 13.02
N GLN A 254 12.74 -2.83 12.41
CA GLN A 254 13.06 -2.73 10.98
C GLN A 254 11.83 -2.94 10.08
N TYR A 255 10.95 -3.85 10.46
CA TYR A 255 9.66 -4.07 9.78
C TYR A 255 8.74 -2.83 9.91
N ALA A 256 8.63 -2.25 11.10
CA ALA A 256 7.74 -1.13 11.39
C ALA A 256 8.27 0.23 10.90
N ALA A 257 9.59 0.41 10.83
CA ALA A 257 10.20 1.68 10.42
C ALA A 257 9.77 2.12 9.01
N GLY A 258 9.59 1.19 8.09
CA GLY A 258 9.11 1.51 6.74
C GLY A 258 7.59 1.50 6.57
N LEU A 259 6.82 1.47 7.66
CA LEU A 259 5.36 1.61 7.62
C LEU A 259 4.92 3.09 7.63
N HIS A 260 5.73 3.98 8.23
CA HIS A 260 5.44 5.41 8.37
C HIS A 260 5.76 6.22 7.10
N SER A 261 6.31 5.59 6.07
CA SER A 261 6.82 6.24 4.85
C SER A 261 5.96 5.99 3.60
N ALA A 262 4.69 5.59 3.73
CA ALA A 262 3.82 5.19 2.61
C ALA A 262 2.36 5.64 2.76
#